data_AF-A0A1F8T6L7-F1
#
_entry.id   AF-A0A1F8T6L7-F1
#
_cell.length_a   1.000
_cell.length_b   1.000
_cell.length_c   1.000
_cell.angle_alpha   90.00
_cell.angle_beta   90.00
_cell.angle_gamma   90.00
#
_symmetry.space_group_name_H-M   'P 1'
#
loop_
_entity.id
_entity.type
_entity.pdbx_description
1 polymer ?
#
loop_
_entity_poly.entity_id
_entity_poly.type
_entity_poly.pdbx_seq_one_letter_code
_entity_poly.pdbx_strand_id
1 'polypeptide(L)'
;MSIRALNRLLGRSTIDPCVIEAFEQDRLDEILAEYDFAPDMRRELKAIRASTFEEFGALALDLVQNAEQDRSPAGMHDPRQGLCPEPVVGDEEQAA
;
A
#
# COMPACT_ATOMS: atom_id res chain seq x y z
N MET A 1 3.16 3.40 -11.56
CA MET A 1 3.15 3.03 -10.13
C MET A 1 2.09 1.97 -9.97
N SER A 2 2.37 0.85 -9.27
CA SER A 2 1.35 -0.20 -9.19
C SER A 2 1.42 -0.98 -7.90
N ILE A 3 0.55 -0.61 -6.96
CA ILE A 3 0.08 -1.48 -5.86
C ILE A 3 -0.30 -2.88 -6.36
N ARG A 4 -0.72 -3.01 -7.63
CA ARG A 4 -1.01 -4.31 -8.26
C ARG A 4 0.25 -5.16 -8.43
N ALA A 5 1.40 -4.56 -8.72
CA ALA A 5 2.67 -5.29 -8.82
C ALA A 5 3.09 -5.82 -7.45
N LEU A 6 2.97 -5.00 -6.40
CA LEU A 6 3.25 -5.44 -5.03
C LEU A 6 2.27 -6.53 -4.57
N ASN A 7 0.97 -6.36 -4.79
CA ASN A 7 -0.02 -7.39 -4.44
C ASN A 7 0.22 -8.72 -5.18
N ARG A 8 0.73 -8.68 -6.42
CA ARG A 8 1.12 -9.90 -7.13
C ARG A 8 2.39 -10.54 -6.55
N LEU A 9 3.37 -9.75 -6.11
CA LEU A 9 4.55 -10.27 -5.42
C LEU A 9 4.17 -10.95 -4.10
N LEU A 10 3.39 -10.27 -3.26
CA LEU A 10 2.89 -10.81 -1.98
C LEU A 10 1.95 -12.00 -2.18
N GLY A 11 1.15 -11.98 -3.25
CA GLY A 11 0.33 -13.14 -3.62
C GLY A 11 1.20 -14.33 -4.02
N ARG A 12 2.24 -14.11 -4.84
CA ARG A 12 3.15 -15.18 -5.28
C ARG A 12 3.91 -15.80 -4.12
N SER A 13 4.35 -15.02 -3.13
CA SER A 13 5.09 -15.55 -1.97
C SER A 13 4.28 -16.51 -1.10
N THR A 14 2.95 -16.49 -1.18
CA THR A 14 2.10 -17.47 -0.46
C THR A 14 2.02 -18.83 -1.16
N ILE A 15 2.42 -18.89 -2.43
CA ILE A 15 2.32 -20.08 -3.28
C ILE A 15 3.72 -20.62 -3.63
N ASP A 16 4.67 -19.72 -3.88
CA ASP A 16 6.02 -20.01 -4.36
C ASP A 16 7.06 -19.67 -3.25
N PRO A 17 7.61 -20.68 -2.56
CA PRO A 17 8.59 -20.46 -1.50
C PRO A 17 9.90 -19.87 -2.01
N CYS A 18 10.20 -19.97 -3.32
CA CYS A 18 11.39 -19.38 -3.92
C CYS A 18 11.44 -17.85 -3.70
N VAL A 19 10.29 -17.20 -3.53
CA VAL A 19 10.22 -15.77 -3.25
C VAL A 19 10.79 -15.44 -1.87
N ILE A 20 10.45 -16.26 -0.87
CA ILE A 20 10.94 -16.11 0.49
C ILE A 20 12.43 -16.48 0.56
N GLU A 21 12.83 -17.57 -0.10
CA GLU A 21 14.23 -17.98 -0.18
C GLU A 21 15.12 -16.90 -0.83
N ALA A 22 14.64 -16.27 -1.92
CA ALA A 22 15.36 -15.17 -2.56
C ALA A 22 15.44 -13.93 -1.66
N PHE A 23 14.42 -13.67 -0.84
CA PHE A 23 14.48 -12.61 0.18
C PHE A 23 15.57 -12.89 1.20
N GLU A 24 15.61 -14.11 1.76
CA GLU A 24 16.61 -14.53 2.75
C GLU A 24 18.04 -14.54 2.19
N GLN A 25 18.20 -14.75 0.88
CA GLN A 25 19.48 -14.76 0.17
C GLN A 25 19.92 -13.40 -0.37
N ASP A 26 19.21 -12.30 -0.05
CA ASP A 26 19.47 -10.95 -0.60
C ASP A 26 19.37 -10.88 -2.14
N ARG A 27 18.62 -11.81 -2.75
CA ARG A 27 18.38 -11.94 -4.20
C ARG A 27 17.00 -11.42 -4.63
N LEU A 28 16.33 -10.68 -3.75
CA LEU A 28 15.01 -10.11 -4.02
C LEU A 28 15.00 -9.19 -5.25
N ASP A 29 16.13 -8.57 -5.59
CA ASP A 29 16.30 -7.72 -6.77
C ASP A 29 15.95 -8.45 -8.08
N GLU A 30 16.32 -9.72 -8.20
CA GLU A 30 16.03 -10.55 -9.36
C GLU A 30 14.52 -10.77 -9.53
N ILE A 31 13.84 -11.00 -8.41
CA ILE A 31 12.38 -11.17 -8.39
C ILE A 31 11.69 -9.85 -8.69
N LEU A 32 12.13 -8.76 -8.06
CA LEU A 32 11.58 -7.42 -8.29
C LEU A 32 11.74 -6.97 -9.76
N ALA A 33 12.77 -7.45 -10.46
CA ALA A 33 12.97 -7.19 -11.88
C ALA A 33 11.91 -7.87 -12.79
N GLU A 34 11.28 -8.95 -12.33
CA GLU A 34 10.16 -9.60 -13.04
C GLU A 34 8.87 -8.76 -13.02
N TYR A 35 8.78 -7.80 -12.10
CA TYR A 35 7.61 -6.95 -11.91
C TYR A 35 7.82 -5.54 -12.47
N ASP A 36 6.72 -4.93 -12.92
CA ASP A 36 6.70 -3.58 -13.49
C ASP A 36 6.72 -2.49 -12.41
N PHE A 37 7.79 -2.47 -11.61
CA PHE A 37 8.05 -1.40 -10.65
C PHE A 37 8.86 -0.27 -11.31
N ALA A 38 8.53 0.98 -10.96
CA ALA A 38 9.35 2.12 -11.34
C ALA A 38 10.78 2.01 -10.77
N PRO A 39 11.82 2.54 -11.44
CA PRO A 39 13.21 2.44 -10.98
C PRO A 39 13.43 2.97 -9.55
N ASP A 40 12.85 4.11 -9.21
CA ASP A 40 12.94 4.70 -7.87
C ASP A 40 12.25 3.82 -6.82
N MET A 41 11.07 3.28 -7.15
CA MET A 41 10.34 2.35 -6.28
C MET A 41 11.12 1.07 -6.01
N ARG A 42 11.80 0.50 -7.01
CA ARG A 42 12.67 -0.68 -6.80
C ARG A 42 13.81 -0.39 -5.84
N ARG A 43 14.42 0.81 -5.94
CA ARG A 43 15.47 1.23 -5.00
C ARG A 43 14.93 1.36 -3.59
N GLU A 44 13.74 1.93 -3.43
CA GLU A 44 13.09 2.07 -2.13
C GLU A 44 12.71 0.73 -1.52
N LEU A 45 12.10 -0.17 -2.28
CA LEU A 45 11.79 -1.54 -1.85
C LEU A 45 13.05 -2.31 -1.43
N LYS A 46 14.15 -2.16 -2.15
CA LYS A 46 15.45 -2.76 -1.80
C LYS A 46 16.07 -2.19 -0.53
N ALA A 47 15.76 -0.93 -0.20
CA ALA A 47 16.29 -0.26 0.99
C ALA A 47 15.55 -0.67 2.27
N ILE A 48 14.40 -1.35 2.17
CA ILE A 48 13.63 -1.84 3.31
C ILE A 48 14.47 -2.85 4.09
N ARG A 49 14.71 -2.53 5.37
CA ARG A 49 15.33 -3.46 6.31
C ARG A 49 14.26 -4.17 7.09
N ALA A 50 14.03 -5.43 6.76
CA ALA A 50 13.08 -6.30 7.44
C ALA A 50 13.78 -7.61 7.80
N SER A 51 13.40 -8.17 8.95
CA SER A 51 13.95 -9.43 9.45
C SER A 51 13.20 -10.64 8.90
N THR A 52 11.95 -10.44 8.45
CA THR A 52 11.11 -11.48 7.84
C THR A 52 10.44 -10.94 6.58
N PHE A 53 10.00 -11.86 5.72
CA PHE A 53 9.26 -11.49 4.50
C PHE A 53 7.90 -10.85 4.81
N GLU A 54 7.26 -11.25 5.91
CA GLU A 54 5.98 -10.66 6.36
C GLU A 54 6.16 -9.20 6.76
N GLU A 55 7.22 -8.90 7.52
CA GLU A 55 7.60 -7.53 7.88
C GLU A 55 7.96 -6.71 6.63
N PHE A 56 8.72 -7.30 5.71
CA PHE A 56 9.00 -6.68 4.42
C PHE A 56 7.72 -6.32 3.67
N GLY A 57 6.76 -7.25 3.60
CA GLY A 57 5.50 -7.05 2.90
C GLY A 57 4.65 -5.93 3.49
N ALA A 58 4.61 -5.83 4.83
CA ALA A 58 3.90 -4.74 5.51
C ALA A 58 4.55 -3.37 5.22
N LEU A 59 5.89 -3.28 5.32
CA LEU A 59 6.63 -2.04 5.06
C LEU A 59 6.55 -1.64 3.57
N ALA A 60 6.64 -2.60 2.67
CA ALA A 60 6.50 -2.37 1.23
C ALA A 60 5.09 -1.87 0.88
N LEU A 61 4.06 -2.39 1.53
CA LEU A 61 2.68 -1.97 1.33
C LEU A 61 2.47 -0.53 1.79
N ASP A 62 2.93 -0.20 2.99
CA ASP A 62 2.88 1.17 3.52
C ASP A 62 3.61 2.15 2.60
N LEU A 63 4.83 1.79 2.17
CA LEU A 63 5.64 2.61 1.26
C LEU A 63 4.92 2.88 -0.07
N VAL A 64 4.37 1.84 -0.71
CA VAL A 64 3.67 1.99 -1.99
C VAL A 64 2.36 2.76 -1.81
N GLN A 65 1.62 2.55 -0.72
CA GLN A 65 0.39 3.28 -0.44
C GLN A 65 0.65 4.77 -0.20
N ASN A 66 1.66 5.10 0.59
CA ASN A 66 2.05 6.49 0.85
C ASN A 66 2.52 7.19 -0.44
N ALA A 67 3.30 6.51 -1.29
CA ALA A 67 3.74 7.06 -2.57
C ALA A 67 2.58 7.31 -3.57
N GLU A 68 1.50 6.52 -3.51
CA GLU A 68 0.28 6.74 -4.31
C GLU A 68 -0.57 7.89 -3.73
N GLN A 69 -0.64 8.04 -2.40
CA GLN A 69 -1.35 9.13 -1.73
C GLN A 69 -0.69 10.49 -1.97
N ASP A 70 0.64 10.58 -1.91
CA ASP A 70 1.40 11.81 -2.17
C ASP A 70 1.20 12.33 -3.61
N ARG A 71 0.90 11.42 -4.55
CA ARG A 71 0.55 11.74 -5.94
C ARG A 71 -0.92 12.04 -6.18
N SER A 72 -1.80 11.75 -5.22
CA SER A 72 -3.16 12.28 -5.29
C SER A 72 -3.01 13.79 -5.25
N PRO A 73 -3.47 14.53 -6.28
CA PRO A 73 -3.20 15.96 -6.38
C PRO A 73 -3.62 16.59 -5.06
N ALA A 74 -2.67 17.28 -4.42
CA ALA A 74 -2.86 18.07 -3.21
C ALA A 74 -3.97 19.11 -3.45
N GLY A 75 -5.20 18.65 -3.33
CA GLY A 75 -6.40 19.30 -3.77
C GLY A 75 -7.55 18.73 -2.95
N MET A 76 -7.81 19.42 -1.84
CA MET A 76 -8.97 19.27 -0.97
C MET A 76 -8.85 18.25 0.18
N HIS A 77 -8.01 18.59 1.16
CA HIS A 77 -8.51 18.47 2.54
C HIS A 77 -9.66 19.48 2.66
N ASP A 78 -10.90 19.01 2.66
CA ASP A 78 -12.05 19.83 3.03
C ASP A 78 -12.07 19.89 4.57
N PRO A 79 -11.78 21.03 5.21
CA PRO A 79 -11.71 21.14 6.68
C PRO A 79 -13.08 20.98 7.38
N ARG A 80 -14.13 20.59 6.64
CA ARG A 80 -15.51 20.42 7.15
C ARG A 80 -15.83 19.00 7.65
N GLN A 81 -14.96 18.01 7.48
CA GLN A 81 -15.22 16.65 7.99
C GLN A 81 -14.84 16.43 9.47
N GLY A 82 -14.45 17.49 10.17
CA GLY A 82 -14.04 17.44 11.58
C GLY A 82 -15.14 17.39 12.63
N LEU A 83 -16.39 16.97 12.33
CA LEU A 83 -17.45 16.87 13.34
C LEU A 83 -18.46 15.76 13.00
N CYS A 84 -18.24 14.55 13.52
CA CYS A 84 -19.34 13.68 13.92
C CYS A 84 -19.19 13.46 15.43
N PRO A 85 -20.25 13.66 16.22
CA PRO A 85 -21.01 12.47 16.60
C PRO A 85 -22.54 12.68 16.71
N GLU A 86 -23.26 11.80 16.01
CA GLU A 86 -24.53 11.10 16.35
C GLU A 86 -25.74 11.88 16.97
N PRO A 87 -26.84 11.21 17.36
CA PRO A 87 -28.11 11.09 16.63
C PRO A 87 -29.29 11.78 17.37
N VAL A 88 -30.49 11.88 16.77
CA VAL A 88 -31.83 11.71 17.42
C VAL A 88 -32.99 12.10 16.47
N VAL A 89 -34.00 11.25 16.52
CA VAL A 89 -35.35 11.29 15.93
C VAL A 89 -36.14 12.55 16.33
N GLY A 90 -36.97 13.09 15.42
CA GLY A 90 -37.99 14.11 15.73
C GLY A 90 -38.87 14.45 14.53
N ASP A 91 -40.18 14.45 14.77
CA ASP A 91 -41.31 14.38 13.83
C ASP A 91 -41.70 15.69 13.11
N GLU A 92 -42.63 15.54 12.17
CA GLU A 92 -43.63 16.51 11.67
C GLU A 92 -43.28 17.68 10.69
N GLU A 93 -43.94 17.58 9.53
CA GLU A 93 -44.80 18.61 8.91
C GLU A 93 -44.17 19.74 8.06
N GLN A 94 -44.33 19.63 6.73
CA GLN A 94 -44.62 20.81 5.88
C GLN A 94 -45.23 20.46 4.50
N ALA A 95 -46.54 20.69 4.42
CA ALA A 95 -47.27 21.41 3.38
C ALA A 95 -46.80 21.33 1.90
N ALA A 96 -47.66 20.73 1.06
CA ALA A 96 -48.12 21.29 -0.22
C ALA A 96 -49.48 20.68 -0.61
#